data_AF-A0A7S4W7M6-F1
#
_entry.id   AF-A0A7S4W7M6-F1
#
_cell.length_a   1.000
_cell.length_b   1.000
_cell.length_c   1.000
_cell.angle_alpha   90.00
_cell.angle_beta   90.00
_cell.angle_gamma   90.00
#
_symmetry.space_group_name_H-M   'P 1'
#
loop_
_entity.id
_entity.type
_entity.pdbx_description
1 polymer ?
#
loop_
_entity_poly.entity_id
_entity_poly.type
_entity_poly.pdbx_seq_one_letter_code
_entity_poly.pdbx_strand_id
1 'polypeptide(L)'
;GTAPHVDPLKTAAWNALVRGRRRRALLPPGAEAAGLRGPPPAAAAGEEEHTSDSAARWPHFRSPSAGNFAGGCLDFAQEPGGTVCVPNGWWHNVVNQEFSIAVTENFVGRHDLGAPLAAMRRVACMATPQSTPHRSLAWQ
;
A
#
# COMPACT_ATOMS: atom_id res chain seq x y z
N GLY A 1 -7.97 -3.40 9.73
CA GLY A 1 -7.07 -3.92 8.70
C GLY A 1 -6.52 -2.74 7.92
N THR A 2 -6.11 -2.94 6.66
CA THR A 2 -5.64 -1.86 5.77
C THR A 2 -6.37 -1.90 4.44
N ALA A 3 -6.66 -0.73 3.87
CA ALA A 3 -7.17 -0.63 2.51
C ALA A 3 -6.11 -1.08 1.48
N PRO A 4 -6.50 -1.43 0.24
CA PRO A 4 -5.56 -1.67 -0.85
C PRO A 4 -4.59 -0.51 -1.07
N HIS A 5 -3.29 -0.79 -0.97
CA HIS A 5 -2.24 0.20 -1.19
C HIS A 5 -0.93 -0.47 -1.64
N VAL A 6 0.02 0.36 -2.08
CA VAL A 6 1.45 0.03 -2.20
C VAL A 6 2.17 0.82 -1.13
N ASP A 7 3.22 0.25 -0.54
CA ASP A 7 3.97 0.93 0.51
C ASP A 7 4.54 2.29 0.05
N PRO A 8 4.52 3.31 0.94
CA PRO A 8 5.14 4.60 0.68
C PRO A 8 6.61 4.43 0.29
N LEU A 9 7.09 5.35 -0.55
CA LEU A 9 8.46 5.31 -1.09
C LEU A 9 8.81 3.98 -1.79
N LYS A 10 7.82 3.15 -2.12
CA LYS A 10 8.04 1.86 -2.77
C LYS A 10 8.99 0.96 -1.97
N THR A 11 8.96 0.97 -0.65
CA THR A 11 9.75 0.00 0.13
C THR A 11 9.16 -1.41 0.01
N ALA A 12 9.93 -2.43 0.39
CA ALA A 12 9.36 -3.72 0.76
C ALA A 12 8.89 -3.67 2.23
N ALA A 13 8.12 -4.66 2.66
CA ALA A 13 7.71 -4.79 4.06
C ALA A 13 7.65 -6.24 4.51
N TRP A 14 7.70 -6.46 5.81
CA TRP A 14 7.29 -7.72 6.42
C TRP A 14 6.31 -7.47 7.57
N ASN A 15 5.40 -8.44 7.78
CA ASN A 15 4.42 -8.41 8.84
C ASN A 15 4.35 -9.76 9.56
N ALA A 16 4.65 -9.80 10.85
CA ALA A 16 4.57 -10.99 11.69
C ALA A 16 3.33 -10.92 12.60
N LEU A 17 2.41 -11.88 12.45
CA LEU A 17 1.18 -11.93 13.22
C LEU A 17 1.44 -12.58 14.60
N VAL A 18 1.22 -11.83 15.67
CA VAL A 18 1.44 -12.29 17.05
C VAL A 18 0.18 -12.93 17.62
N ARG A 19 -0.99 -12.36 17.35
CA ARG A 19 -2.29 -12.84 17.84
C ARG A 19 -3.39 -12.54 16.83
N GLY A 20 -4.44 -13.36 16.86
CA GLY A 20 -5.66 -13.20 16.06
C GLY A 20 -5.51 -13.83 14.67
N ARG A 21 -6.37 -13.42 13.75
CA ARG A 21 -6.41 -13.98 12.39
C ARG A 21 -6.66 -12.88 11.37
N ARG A 22 -5.87 -12.92 10.29
CA ARG A 22 -5.96 -11.92 9.20
C ARG A 22 -6.11 -12.60 7.85
N ARG A 23 -6.98 -12.08 7.00
CA ARG A 23 -7.00 -12.42 5.57
C ARG A 23 -6.16 -11.38 4.80
N ARG A 24 -5.33 -11.85 3.88
CA ARG A 24 -4.34 -11.05 3.15
C ARG A 24 -4.53 -11.28 1.67
N ALA A 25 -4.56 -10.19 0.90
CA ALA A 25 -4.49 -10.28 -0.55
C ALA A 25 -3.35 -9.41 -1.08
N LEU A 26 -2.61 -9.97 -2.02
CA LEU A 26 -1.43 -9.37 -2.66
C LEU A 26 -1.56 -9.49 -4.18
N LEU A 27 -1.26 -8.40 -4.88
CA LEU A 27 -1.24 -8.32 -6.34
C LEU A 27 0.14 -7.85 -6.81
N PRO A 28 0.69 -8.47 -7.87
CA PRO A 28 1.97 -8.05 -8.42
C PRO A 28 1.90 -6.64 -9.02
N PRO A 29 3.04 -5.95 -9.17
CA PRO A 29 3.11 -4.69 -9.90
C PRO A 29 2.54 -4.85 -11.31
N GLY A 30 1.72 -3.89 -11.76
CA GLY A 30 1.09 -3.92 -13.09
C GLY A 30 -0.28 -4.60 -13.12
N ALA A 31 -0.74 -5.15 -12.00
CA ALA A 31 -2.06 -5.76 -11.87
C ALA A 31 -3.22 -4.80 -12.19
N GLU A 32 -3.03 -3.48 -12.03
CA GLU A 32 -4.05 -2.49 -12.40
C GLU A 32 -4.29 -2.44 -13.91
N ALA A 33 -3.22 -2.55 -14.71
CA ALA A 33 -3.32 -2.61 -16.16
C ALA A 33 -4.05 -3.88 -16.62
N ALA A 34 -4.00 -4.94 -15.80
CA ALA A 34 -4.74 -6.18 -16.00
C ALA A 34 -6.18 -6.13 -15.45
N GLY A 35 -6.65 -4.98 -14.94
CA GLY A 35 -8.00 -4.81 -14.39
C GLY A 35 -8.26 -5.55 -13.08
N LEU A 36 -7.21 -6.00 -12.38
CA LEU A 36 -7.34 -6.77 -11.14
C LEU A 36 -7.63 -5.89 -9.92
N ARG A 37 -7.35 -4.60 -10.02
CA ARG A 37 -7.75 -3.59 -9.04
C ARG A 37 -9.10 -3.01 -9.49
N GLY A 38 -10.17 -3.35 -8.81
CA GLY A 38 -11.48 -2.75 -9.03
C GLY A 38 -11.45 -1.22 -8.85
N PRO A 39 -12.40 -0.48 -9.45
CA PRO A 39 -12.46 0.97 -9.30
C PRO A 39 -12.58 1.35 -7.81
N PRO A 40 -11.95 2.46 -7.37
CA PRO A 40 -12.22 2.97 -6.04
C PRO A 40 -13.73 3.25 -5.92
N PRO A 41 -14.37 2.93 -4.78
CA PRO A 41 -15.76 3.34 -4.57
C PRO A 41 -15.83 4.87 -4.71
N ALA A 42 -16.93 5.38 -5.28
CA ALA A 42 -17.16 6.81 -5.44
C ALA A 42 -16.95 7.49 -4.08
N ALA A 43 -15.92 8.32 -3.98
CA ALA A 43 -15.64 9.06 -2.76
C ALA A 43 -16.86 9.95 -2.49
N ALA A 44 -17.60 9.68 -1.41
CA ALA A 44 -18.46 10.69 -0.84
C ALA A 44 -17.53 11.85 -0.46
N ALA A 45 -17.71 13.00 -1.10
CA ALA A 45 -16.89 14.17 -0.89
C ALA A 45 -16.92 14.55 0.60
N GLY A 46 -15.77 14.46 1.28
CA GLY A 46 -15.59 14.99 2.63
C GLY A 46 -15.23 13.98 3.73
N GLU A 47 -15.15 12.68 3.45
CA GLU A 47 -14.68 11.72 4.45
C GLU A 47 -13.18 11.46 4.29
N GLU A 48 -12.40 11.97 5.24
CA GLU A 48 -10.97 11.67 5.39
C GLU A 48 -10.74 10.15 5.32
N GLU A 49 -9.65 9.78 4.64
CA GLU A 49 -9.25 8.44 4.21
C GLU A 49 -8.83 7.52 5.37
N HIS A 50 -9.67 7.40 6.39
CA HIS A 50 -9.41 6.60 7.59
C HIS A 50 -10.60 5.73 7.99
N THR A 51 -11.50 5.42 7.06
CA THR A 51 -12.51 4.39 7.31
C THR A 51 -11.85 3.02 7.28
N SER A 52 -11.78 2.45 8.48
CA SER A 52 -11.22 1.16 8.89
C SER A 52 -11.83 -0.06 8.20
N ASP A 53 -12.69 0.12 7.18
CA ASP A 53 -13.37 -0.97 6.51
C ASP A 53 -12.56 -1.54 5.32
N SER A 54 -11.37 -2.00 5.67
CA SER A 54 -10.52 -2.84 4.83
C SER A 54 -11.24 -4.09 4.28
N ALA A 55 -12.33 -4.53 4.93
CA ALA A 55 -13.12 -5.69 4.54
C ALA A 55 -14.07 -5.39 3.38
N ALA A 56 -14.72 -4.23 3.36
CA ALA A 56 -15.54 -3.81 2.23
C ALA A 56 -14.74 -3.66 0.91
N ARG A 57 -13.45 -3.31 1.00
CA ARG A 57 -12.58 -3.15 -0.20
C ARG A 57 -12.03 -4.47 -0.75
N TRP A 58 -12.25 -5.57 -0.05
CA TRP A 58 -11.69 -6.89 -0.36
C TRP A 58 -12.23 -7.54 -1.64
N PRO A 59 -13.56 -7.57 -1.91
CA PRO A 59 -14.08 -8.20 -3.12
C PRO A 59 -13.62 -7.50 -4.39
N HIS A 60 -13.45 -6.17 -4.34
CA HIS A 60 -12.97 -5.35 -5.47
C HIS A 60 -11.48 -5.53 -5.76
N PHE A 61 -10.71 -6.00 -4.77
CA PHE A 61 -9.29 -6.31 -4.94
C PHE A 61 -9.07 -7.71 -5.57
N ARG A 62 -10.14 -8.52 -5.68
CA ARG A 62 -10.12 -9.86 -6.28
C ARG A 62 -10.95 -9.84 -7.57
N SER A 63 -10.31 -9.97 -8.72
CA SER A 63 -11.08 -10.31 -9.93
C SER A 63 -11.57 -11.76 -9.85
N PRO A 64 -12.87 -12.07 -10.06
CA PRO A 64 -13.38 -13.44 -10.12
C PRO A 64 -12.74 -14.29 -11.23
N SER A 65 -12.17 -13.66 -12.26
CA SER A 65 -11.55 -14.34 -13.41
C SER A 65 -10.06 -14.66 -13.22
N ALA A 66 -9.44 -14.23 -12.12
CA ALA A 66 -8.04 -14.50 -11.83
C ALA A 66 -7.89 -15.88 -11.17
N GLY A 67 -7.67 -16.92 -11.98
CA GLY A 67 -7.22 -18.23 -11.50
C GLY A 67 -5.94 -18.10 -10.65
N ASN A 68 -5.71 -19.08 -9.76
CA ASN A 68 -4.71 -19.07 -8.68
C ASN A 68 -3.22 -19.08 -9.11
N PHE A 69 -2.90 -18.58 -10.31
CA PHE A 69 -1.64 -18.10 -10.93
C PHE A 69 -1.57 -18.57 -12.40
N ALA A 70 -0.97 -17.84 -13.35
CA ALA A 70 0.03 -16.78 -13.27
C ALA A 70 -0.50 -15.40 -13.70
N GLY A 71 -0.35 -14.41 -12.80
CA GLY A 71 -0.77 -13.01 -12.98
C GLY A 71 -1.88 -12.55 -12.01
N GLY A 72 -2.46 -13.46 -11.22
CA GLY A 72 -3.60 -13.20 -10.35
C GLY A 72 -3.29 -12.70 -8.93
N CYS A 73 -4.35 -12.59 -8.13
CA CYS A 73 -4.32 -12.18 -6.72
C CYS A 73 -3.89 -13.36 -5.82
N LEU A 74 -2.80 -13.20 -5.06
CA LEU A 74 -2.52 -14.09 -3.93
C LEU A 74 -3.53 -13.76 -2.83
N ASP A 75 -4.26 -14.75 -2.36
CA ASP A 75 -5.30 -14.56 -1.35
C ASP A 75 -5.26 -15.70 -0.33
N PHE A 76 -4.90 -15.37 0.92
CA PHE A 76 -4.69 -16.37 1.96
C PHE A 76 -5.03 -15.84 3.36
N ALA A 77 -5.25 -16.77 4.30
CA ALA A 77 -5.32 -16.46 5.72
C ALA A 77 -3.92 -16.53 6.33
N GLN A 78 -3.60 -15.56 7.19
CA GLN A 78 -2.42 -15.51 8.02
C GLN A 78 -2.85 -15.86 9.45
N GLU A 79 -2.22 -16.91 9.98
CA GLU A 79 -2.41 -17.40 11.35
C GLU A 79 -1.28 -16.88 12.29
N PRO A 80 -1.48 -16.88 13.62
CA PRO A 80 -0.44 -16.48 14.57
C PRO A 80 0.88 -17.24 14.37
N GLY A 81 2.00 -16.54 14.54
CA GLY A 81 3.35 -17.05 14.24
C GLY A 81 3.75 -16.93 12.76
N GLY A 82 2.79 -16.70 11.86
CA GLY A 82 3.06 -16.50 10.43
C GLY A 82 3.67 -15.14 10.13
N THR A 83 4.70 -15.12 9.28
CA THR A 83 5.30 -13.89 8.74
C THR A 83 5.05 -13.79 7.25
N VAL A 84 4.59 -12.62 6.79
CA VAL A 84 4.33 -12.32 5.38
C VAL A 84 5.27 -11.23 4.93
N CYS A 85 6.05 -11.50 3.87
CA CYS A 85 6.85 -10.51 3.18
C CYS A 85 6.08 -9.95 1.97
N VAL A 86 6.05 -8.63 1.83
CA VAL A 86 5.47 -7.92 0.70
C VAL A 86 6.62 -7.27 -0.09
N PRO A 87 6.89 -7.71 -1.33
CA PRO A 87 7.93 -7.07 -2.15
C PRO A 87 7.52 -5.66 -2.56
N ASN A 88 8.51 -4.82 -2.89
CA ASN A 88 8.29 -3.48 -3.43
C ASN A 88 7.32 -3.48 -4.62
N GLY A 89 6.39 -2.53 -4.59
CA GLY A 89 5.50 -2.26 -5.71
C GLY A 89 4.30 -3.19 -5.77
N TRP A 90 4.21 -4.16 -4.85
CA TRP A 90 3.05 -5.03 -4.75
C TRP A 90 1.91 -4.32 -4.04
N TRP A 91 0.75 -4.34 -4.68
CA TRP A 91 -0.47 -3.93 -4.04
C TRP A 91 -0.85 -4.96 -2.98
N HIS A 92 -1.33 -4.50 -1.84
CA HIS A 92 -1.76 -5.39 -0.78
C HIS A 92 -2.82 -4.77 0.12
N ASN A 93 -3.60 -5.63 0.76
CA ASN A 93 -4.57 -5.24 1.78
C ASN A 93 -4.70 -6.32 2.88
N VAL A 94 -5.33 -5.92 3.99
CA VAL A 94 -5.46 -6.76 5.18
C VAL A 94 -6.85 -6.65 5.76
N VAL A 95 -7.53 -7.77 5.94
CA VAL A 95 -8.79 -7.84 6.69
C VAL A 95 -8.53 -8.57 8.00
N ASN A 96 -8.77 -7.91 9.12
CA ASN A 96 -8.72 -8.57 10.43
C ASN A 96 -10.02 -9.37 10.58
N GLN A 97 -9.93 -10.70 10.64
CA GLN A 97 -11.09 -11.57 10.86
C GLN A 97 -11.39 -11.72 12.36
N GLU A 98 -10.41 -11.43 13.20
CA GLU A 98 -10.49 -11.43 14.65
C GLU A 98 -9.71 -10.22 15.22
N PHE A 99 -9.86 -9.96 16.52
CA PHE A 99 -8.95 -9.05 17.22
C PHE A 99 -7.50 -9.52 17.04
N SER A 100 -6.66 -8.68 16.44
CA SER A 100 -5.35 -9.10 15.95
C SER A 100 -4.23 -8.14 16.32
N ILE A 101 -3.09 -8.67 16.74
CA ILE A 101 -1.86 -7.92 17.04
C ILE A 101 -0.76 -8.43 16.12
N ALA A 102 -0.04 -7.54 15.45
CA ALA A 102 1.10 -7.89 14.60
C ALA A 102 2.19 -6.83 14.68
N VAL A 103 3.41 -7.25 14.39
CA VAL A 103 4.56 -6.36 14.20
C VAL A 103 4.80 -6.20 12.70
N THR A 104 5.14 -4.99 12.27
CA THR A 104 5.38 -4.65 10.87
C THR A 104 6.60 -3.75 10.76
N GLU A 105 7.37 -3.91 9.69
CA GLU A 105 8.50 -3.04 9.38
C GLU A 105 8.67 -2.94 7.86
N ASN A 106 8.94 -1.72 7.40
CA ASN A 106 9.32 -1.45 6.02
C ASN A 106 10.84 -1.49 5.89
N PHE A 107 11.35 -2.03 4.79
CA PHE A 107 12.79 -2.11 4.56
C PHE A 107 13.13 -1.95 3.08
N VAL A 108 14.39 -1.61 2.81
CA VAL A 108 14.94 -1.56 1.45
C VAL A 108 16.01 -2.64 1.31
N GLY A 109 15.73 -3.62 0.45
CA GLY A 109 16.68 -4.69 0.15
C GLY A 109 17.81 -4.22 -0.77
N ARG A 110 18.96 -4.88 -0.71
CA ARG A 110 20.15 -4.57 -1.55
C ARG A 110 19.85 -4.61 -3.05
N HIS A 111 18.93 -5.47 -3.47
CA HIS A 111 18.57 -5.65 -4.89
C HIS A 111 17.43 -4.72 -5.35
N ASP A 112 16.92 -3.87 -4.46
CA ASP A 112 15.68 -3.12 -4.66
C ASP A 112 15.84 -1.63 -4.33
N LEU A 113 17.00 -1.08 -4.70
CA LEU A 113 17.36 0.31 -4.39
C LEU A 113 16.76 1.32 -5.38
N GLY A 114 16.54 0.92 -6.63
CA GLY A 114 16.19 1.86 -7.71
C GLY A 114 14.88 2.60 -7.48
N ALA A 115 13.81 1.86 -7.22
CA ALA A 115 12.48 2.43 -7.01
C ALA A 115 12.39 3.30 -5.73
N PRO A 116 12.92 2.86 -4.56
CA PRO A 116 12.95 3.68 -3.35
C PRO A 116 13.78 4.94 -3.50
N LEU A 117 14.99 4.86 -4.05
CA LEU A 117 15.83 6.04 -4.26
C LEU A 117 15.16 7.05 -5.19
N ALA A 118 14.52 6.59 -6.27
CA ALA A 118 13.79 7.46 -7.18
C ALA A 118 12.60 8.14 -6.47
N ALA A 119 11.87 7.41 -5.62
CA ALA A 119 10.76 7.97 -4.84
C ALA A 119 11.24 9.00 -3.81
N MET A 120 12.29 8.69 -3.05
CA MET A 120 12.90 9.61 -2.08
C MET A 120 13.40 10.90 -2.72
N ARG A 121 14.06 10.81 -3.90
CA ARG A 121 14.51 11.99 -4.65
C ARG A 121 13.36 12.90 -5.06
N ARG A 122 12.22 12.34 -5.46
CA ARG A 122 11.03 13.13 -5.82
C ARG A 122 10.47 13.88 -4.62
N VAL A 123 10.36 13.20 -3.47
CA VAL A 123 9.90 13.83 -2.22
C VAL A 123 10.85 14.95 -1.80
N ALA A 124 12.17 14.72 -1.89
CA ALA A 124 13.16 15.75 -1.58
C ALA A 124 13.06 16.98 -2.49
N CYS A 125 12.86 16.80 -3.81
CA CYS A 125 12.65 17.91 -4.74
C CYS A 125 11.34 18.68 -4.48
N MET A 126 10.27 18.02 -4.03
CA MET A 126 9.02 18.69 -3.68
C MET A 126 9.11 19.47 -2.36
N ALA A 127 10.00 19.05 -1.46
CA ALA A 127 10.24 19.71 -0.18
C ALA A 127 11.17 20.94 -0.27
N THR A 128 11.82 21.17 -1.42
CA THR A 128 12.54 22.43 -1.66
C THR A 128 11.55 23.57 -1.83
N PRO A 129 11.56 24.62 -0.97
CA PRO A 129 10.72 25.78 -1.16
C PRO A 129 11.03 26.37 -2.53
N GLN A 130 10.01 26.55 -3.39
CA GLN A 130 10.15 27.47 -4.50
C GLN A 130 10.48 28.83 -3.88
N SER A 131 11.67 29.36 -4.16
CA SER A 131 12.08 30.67 -3.68
C SER A 131 11.07 31.69 -4.20
N THR A 132 10.18 32.16 -3.33
CA THR A 132 9.34 33.31 -3.62
C THR A 132 10.30 34.48 -3.88
N PRO A 133 10.28 35.14 -5.04
CA PRO A 133 11.12 36.32 -5.24
C PRO A 133 10.67 37.38 -4.25
N HIS A 134 11.58 37.78 -3.34
CA HIS A 134 11.35 38.91 -2.45
C HIS A 134 11.12 40.17 -3.32
N ARG A 135 9.88 40.60 -3.45
CA ARG A 135 9.59 41.98 -3.87
C ARG A 135 10.09 42.89 -2.75
N SER A 136 11.13 43.68 -3.01
CA SER A 136 11.51 44.76 -2.10
C SER A 136 10.37 45.78 -2.07
N LEU A 137 9.67 45.86 -0.95
CA LEU A 137 8.83 47.02 -0.65
C LEU A 137 9.78 48.18 -0.34
N ALA A 138 10.01 49.02 -1.34
CA ALA A 138 10.54 50.35 -1.14
C ALA A 138 9.44 51.18 -0.49
N TRP A 139 9.64 51.56 0.77
CA TRP A 139 8.82 52.57 1.43
C TRP A 139 9.25 53.95 0.91
N GLN A 140 8.32 54.70 0.32
CA GLN A 140 8.43 56.14 0.11
C GLN A 140 7.70 56.87 1.22
#